data_AF-A0A0V7ZF13-F1
#
_entry.id   AF-A0A0V7ZF13-F1
#
_cell.length_a   1.000
_cell.length_b   1.000
_cell.length_c   1.000
_cell.angle_alpha   90.00
_cell.angle_beta   90.00
_cell.angle_gamma   90.00
#
_symmetry.space_group_name_H-M   'P 1'
#
loop_
_entity.id
_entity.type
_entity.pdbx_description
1 polymer ?
#
loop_
_entity_poly.entity_id
_entity_poly.type
_entity_poly.pdbx_seq_one_letter_code
_entity_poly.pdbx_strand_id
1 'polypeptide(L)'
;MELQGFNKFQEILHHNHRPPSIGFAENVSTGDINRFASRIRVAKNFRGINLDGYAENTVYGYDGFFQVFLTHSALEVFMEIMSIKNLGLLEAKIEQYNPEQVIQLFIEKDPKNLLYEFLYQRLTSNKLKDNLNKCHTGSSNNVAYISASIRHIFAHGYLCAYSGGIKPRQVHTICTSISEFLLCFMDLEFAKKIESYYQNIFG
;
A
#
# COMPACT_ATOMS: atom_id res chain seq x y z
N MET A 1 -6.95 14.94 3.10
CA MET A 1 -5.69 14.91 3.88
C MET A 1 -4.50 14.84 2.94
N GLU A 2 -3.46 15.64 3.19
CA GLU A 2 -2.26 15.77 2.33
C GLU A 2 -1.12 14.85 2.78
N LEU A 3 -0.06 14.76 1.96
CA LEU A 3 1.18 14.04 2.26
C LEU A 3 2.01 14.90 3.23
N GLN A 4 2.37 14.34 4.39
CA GLN A 4 3.17 15.02 5.41
C GLN A 4 4.56 15.34 4.85
N GLY A 5 5.10 16.52 5.22
CA GLY A 5 6.38 16.99 4.71
C GLY A 5 6.35 17.49 3.25
N PHE A 6 5.23 17.38 2.52
CA PHE A 6 5.18 17.85 1.14
C PHE A 6 5.37 19.37 1.00
N ASN A 7 4.84 20.16 1.92
CA ASN A 7 5.07 21.62 1.92
C ASN A 7 6.55 21.97 2.16
N LYS A 8 7.21 21.28 3.11
CA LYS A 8 8.66 21.40 3.33
C LYS A 8 9.46 20.97 2.11
N PHE A 9 9.02 19.93 1.41
CA PHE A 9 9.62 19.53 0.14
C PHE A 9 9.52 20.65 -0.91
N GLN A 10 8.38 21.32 -1.05
CA GLN A 10 8.25 22.47 -1.96
C GLN A 10 9.19 23.62 -1.58
N GLU A 11 9.34 23.90 -0.29
CA GLU A 11 10.29 24.90 0.21
C GLU A 11 11.74 24.54 -0.13
N ILE A 12 12.14 23.29 0.09
CA ILE A 12 13.47 22.78 -0.30
C ILE A 12 13.73 23.00 -1.81
N LEU A 13 12.71 22.78 -2.65
CA LEU A 13 12.83 23.03 -4.09
C LEU A 13 13.00 24.52 -4.43
N HIS A 14 12.35 25.43 -3.69
CA HIS A 14 12.56 26.88 -3.87
C HIS A 14 14.00 27.31 -3.59
N HIS A 15 14.73 26.57 -2.76
CA HIS A 15 16.15 26.75 -2.51
C HIS A 15 17.06 26.04 -3.54
N ASN A 16 16.54 25.63 -4.70
CA ASN A 16 17.25 24.97 -5.81
C ASN A 16 17.82 23.58 -5.51
N HIS A 17 17.37 22.92 -4.44
CA HIS A 17 17.70 21.52 -4.18
C HIS A 17 16.86 20.61 -5.09
N ARG A 18 17.38 19.41 -5.39
CA ARG A 18 16.72 18.44 -6.27
C ARG A 18 16.45 17.15 -5.50
N PRO A 19 15.48 16.32 -5.90
CA PRO A 19 15.18 15.08 -5.16
C PRO A 19 16.41 14.19 -4.85
N PRO A 20 17.37 13.97 -5.78
CA PRO A 20 18.58 13.22 -5.45
C PRO A 20 19.41 13.83 -4.32
N SER A 21 19.50 15.16 -4.23
CA SER A 21 20.24 15.82 -3.13
C SER A 21 19.57 15.62 -1.77
N ILE A 22 18.28 15.32 -1.73
CA ILE A 22 17.50 14.98 -0.52
C ILE A 22 17.65 13.47 -0.16
N GLY A 23 18.35 12.71 -1.00
CA GLY A 23 18.56 11.27 -0.86
C GLY A 23 17.40 10.43 -1.40
N PHE A 24 16.62 10.94 -2.35
CA PHE A 24 15.80 10.10 -3.24
C PHE A 24 16.70 9.45 -4.32
N ALA A 25 16.15 8.55 -5.14
CA ALA A 25 16.93 7.88 -6.19
C ALA A 25 17.52 8.88 -7.20
N GLU A 26 18.69 8.56 -7.77
CA GLU A 26 19.45 9.43 -8.69
C GLU A 26 18.64 9.92 -9.90
N ASN A 27 17.74 9.09 -10.42
CA ASN A 27 16.92 9.39 -11.60
C ASN A 27 15.55 10.00 -11.26
N VAL A 28 15.28 10.31 -10.00
CA VAL A 28 13.97 10.84 -9.55
C VAL A 28 13.87 12.33 -9.83
N SER A 29 12.82 12.69 -10.56
CA SER A 29 12.47 14.09 -10.81
C SER A 29 11.46 14.61 -9.77
N THR A 30 11.29 15.94 -9.70
CA THR A 30 10.19 16.55 -8.95
C THR A 30 8.82 16.03 -9.41
N GLY A 31 8.69 15.72 -10.70
CA GLY A 31 7.47 15.14 -11.27
C GLY A 31 7.12 13.78 -10.67
N ASP A 32 8.11 12.94 -10.37
CA ASP A 32 7.90 11.64 -9.73
C ASP A 32 7.43 11.79 -8.27
N ILE A 33 7.97 12.77 -7.53
CA ILE A 33 7.50 13.09 -6.16
C ILE A 33 6.07 13.64 -6.20
N ASN A 34 5.73 14.50 -7.16
CA ASN A 34 4.37 14.99 -7.35
C ASN A 34 3.40 13.87 -7.74
N ARG A 35 3.84 12.89 -8.55
CA ARG A 35 3.07 11.69 -8.89
C ARG A 35 2.79 10.84 -7.64
N PHE A 36 3.81 10.63 -6.80
CA PHE A 36 3.64 9.95 -5.51
C PHE A 36 2.63 10.66 -4.62
N ALA A 37 2.81 11.96 -4.38
CA ALA A 37 1.89 12.78 -3.58
C ALA A 37 0.45 12.73 -4.11
N SER A 38 0.28 12.77 -5.43
CA SER A 38 -1.03 12.67 -6.06
C SER A 38 -1.69 11.30 -5.84
N ARG A 39 -0.94 10.20 -5.96
CA ARG A 39 -1.47 8.84 -5.70
C ARG A 39 -1.83 8.62 -4.24
N ILE A 40 -0.99 9.09 -3.30
CA ILE A 40 -1.31 9.09 -1.87
C ILE A 40 -2.59 9.87 -1.61
N ARG A 41 -2.73 11.06 -2.21
CA ARG A 41 -3.93 11.88 -2.06
C ARG A 41 -5.17 11.15 -2.58
N VAL A 42 -5.11 10.52 -3.76
CA VAL A 42 -6.24 9.75 -4.29
C VAL A 42 -6.59 8.60 -3.34
N ALA A 43 -5.62 7.80 -2.93
CA ALA A 43 -5.86 6.64 -2.05
C ALA A 43 -6.40 7.04 -0.67
N LYS A 44 -5.86 8.09 -0.02
CA LYS A 44 -6.34 8.59 1.29
C LYS A 44 -7.75 9.19 1.22
N ASN A 45 -8.11 9.77 0.09
CA ASN A 45 -9.40 10.45 -0.09
C ASN A 45 -10.41 9.63 -0.90
N PHE A 46 -10.11 8.37 -1.22
CA PHE A 46 -11.09 7.44 -1.76
C PHE A 46 -12.19 7.18 -0.73
N ARG A 47 -13.45 7.17 -1.18
CA ARG A 47 -14.65 7.03 -0.34
C ARG A 47 -15.58 5.92 -0.81
N GLY A 48 -15.06 5.01 -1.64
CA GLY A 48 -15.83 3.97 -2.30
C GLY A 48 -16.15 4.30 -3.75
N ILE A 49 -16.67 3.30 -4.45
CA ILE A 49 -17.23 3.41 -5.79
C ILE A 49 -18.76 3.49 -5.72
N ASN A 50 -19.37 4.09 -6.73
CA ASN A 50 -20.81 4.04 -6.93
C ASN A 50 -21.12 3.15 -8.14
N LEU A 51 -21.94 2.12 -7.94
CA LEU A 51 -22.28 1.14 -8.97
C LEU A 51 -23.79 0.97 -9.09
N ASP A 52 -24.35 1.35 -10.24
CA ASP A 52 -25.78 1.22 -10.52
C ASP A 52 -26.19 -0.25 -10.66
N GLY A 53 -27.28 -0.64 -10.00
CA GLY A 53 -27.84 -2.00 -10.08
C GLY A 53 -27.14 -3.03 -9.20
N TYR A 54 -26.19 -2.64 -8.36
CA TYR A 54 -25.50 -3.52 -7.43
C TYR A 54 -26.02 -3.36 -6.00
N ALA A 55 -26.12 -4.48 -5.27
CA ALA A 55 -26.41 -4.45 -3.84
C ALA A 55 -25.25 -3.80 -3.08
N GLU A 56 -25.55 -3.04 -2.02
CA GLU A 56 -24.57 -2.34 -1.17
C GLU A 56 -23.46 -3.28 -0.66
N ASN A 57 -23.83 -4.50 -0.28
CA ASN A 57 -22.86 -5.49 0.18
C ASN A 57 -21.86 -5.87 -0.93
N THR A 58 -22.30 -5.98 -2.18
CA THR A 58 -21.40 -6.23 -3.31
C THR A 58 -20.44 -5.05 -3.51
N VAL A 59 -20.95 -3.82 -3.38
CA VAL A 59 -20.15 -2.59 -3.50
C VAL A 59 -19.02 -2.59 -2.47
N TYR A 60 -19.28 -2.91 -1.20
CA TYR A 60 -18.25 -2.98 -0.16
C TYR A 60 -17.08 -3.92 -0.51
N GLY A 61 -17.35 -5.05 -1.17
CA GLY A 61 -16.29 -5.97 -1.59
C GLY A 61 -15.38 -5.32 -2.63
N TYR A 62 -15.96 -4.65 -3.62
CA TYR A 62 -15.20 -3.91 -4.62
C TYR A 62 -14.48 -2.69 -4.05
N ASP A 63 -15.11 -1.96 -3.13
CA ASP A 63 -14.49 -0.83 -2.43
C ASP A 63 -13.16 -1.22 -1.78
N GLY A 64 -13.15 -2.34 -1.06
CA GLY A 64 -11.94 -2.87 -0.44
C GLY A 64 -10.84 -3.15 -1.47
N PHE A 65 -11.17 -3.87 -2.54
CA PHE A 65 -10.18 -4.19 -3.57
C PHE A 65 -9.67 -2.94 -4.30
N PHE A 66 -10.54 -1.99 -4.61
CA PHE A 66 -10.14 -0.70 -5.21
C PHE A 66 -9.24 0.10 -4.27
N GLN A 67 -9.56 0.15 -2.97
CA GLN A 67 -8.74 0.84 -1.98
C GLN A 67 -7.32 0.24 -1.93
N VAL A 68 -7.19 -1.09 -1.92
CA VAL A 68 -5.87 -1.76 -1.96
C VAL A 68 -5.18 -1.51 -3.28
N PHE A 69 -5.90 -1.54 -4.41
CA PHE A 69 -5.33 -1.27 -5.73
C PHE A 69 -4.73 0.14 -5.81
N LEU A 70 -5.48 1.17 -5.39
CA LEU A 70 -5.02 2.55 -5.35
C LEU A 70 -3.82 2.71 -4.41
N THR A 71 -3.89 2.11 -3.22
CA THR A 71 -2.81 2.15 -2.23
C THR A 71 -1.54 1.47 -2.73
N HIS A 72 -1.66 0.29 -3.34
CA HIS A 72 -0.52 -0.43 -3.92
C HIS A 72 0.11 0.36 -5.07
N SER A 73 -0.71 1.03 -5.87
CA SER A 73 -0.20 1.90 -6.92
C SER A 73 0.62 3.08 -6.36
N ALA A 74 0.30 3.59 -5.17
CA ALA A 74 1.12 4.58 -4.49
C ALA A 74 2.42 3.97 -3.93
N LEU A 75 2.34 2.73 -3.41
CA LEU A 75 3.50 1.97 -2.92
C LEU A 75 4.52 1.69 -4.02
N GLU A 76 4.08 1.33 -5.23
CA GLU A 76 4.97 1.15 -6.39
C GLU A 76 5.79 2.42 -6.65
N VAL A 77 5.15 3.60 -6.68
CA VAL A 77 5.85 4.88 -6.89
C VAL A 77 6.74 5.24 -5.69
N PHE A 78 6.29 4.96 -4.46
CA PHE A 78 7.11 5.14 -3.26
C PHE A 78 8.41 4.33 -3.33
N MET A 79 8.32 3.07 -3.74
CA MET A 79 9.48 2.22 -3.91
C MET A 79 10.44 2.75 -4.99
N GLU A 80 9.91 3.20 -6.12
CA GLU A 80 10.70 3.85 -7.17
C GLU A 80 11.49 5.06 -6.63
N ILE A 81 10.80 6.00 -5.97
CA ILE A 81 11.46 7.24 -5.49
C ILE A 81 12.48 6.98 -4.38
N MET A 82 12.30 5.89 -3.62
CA MET A 82 13.18 5.49 -2.53
C MET A 82 14.29 4.51 -2.94
N SER A 83 14.45 4.20 -4.24
CA SER A 83 15.39 3.17 -4.76
C SER A 83 15.16 1.75 -4.21
N ILE A 84 13.92 1.41 -3.83
CA ILE A 84 13.58 0.10 -3.25
C ILE A 84 13.23 -0.87 -4.36
N LYS A 85 14.16 -1.79 -4.66
CA LYS A 85 14.06 -2.67 -5.84
C LYS A 85 13.02 -3.78 -5.73
N ASN A 86 12.62 -4.17 -4.52
CA ASN A 86 11.63 -5.22 -4.30
C ASN A 86 11.00 -5.11 -2.90
N LEU A 87 9.83 -5.72 -2.73
CA LEU A 87 9.05 -5.68 -1.50
C LEU A 87 9.78 -6.24 -0.27
N GLY A 88 10.70 -7.19 -0.43
CA GLY A 88 11.46 -7.74 0.69
C GLY A 88 12.38 -6.72 1.37
N LEU A 89 12.81 -5.70 0.63
CA LEU A 89 13.59 -4.59 1.20
C LEU A 89 12.75 -3.63 2.06
N LEU A 90 11.41 -3.75 2.02
CA LEU A 90 10.52 -2.99 2.90
C LEU A 90 10.40 -3.61 4.29
N GLU A 91 10.74 -4.89 4.47
CA GLU A 91 10.41 -5.65 5.68
C GLU A 91 10.94 -4.99 6.95
N ALA A 92 12.25 -4.71 7.02
CA ALA A 92 12.87 -4.04 8.16
C ALA A 92 12.38 -2.60 8.40
N LYS A 93 11.80 -1.95 7.37
CA LYS A 93 11.18 -0.62 7.52
C LYS A 93 9.77 -0.74 8.07
N ILE A 94 8.98 -1.66 7.52
CA ILE A 94 7.60 -1.94 7.90
C ILE A 94 7.50 -2.41 9.35
N GLU A 95 8.43 -3.23 9.82
CA GLU A 95 8.50 -3.73 11.21
C GLU A 95 8.48 -2.59 12.26
N GLN A 96 8.97 -1.39 11.92
CA GLN A 96 8.98 -0.24 12.83
C GLN A 96 7.58 0.36 13.09
N TYR A 97 6.55 -0.12 12.38
CA TYR A 97 5.20 0.44 12.39
C TYR A 97 4.14 -0.52 12.97
N ASN A 98 4.56 -1.56 13.70
CA ASN A 98 3.68 -2.57 14.30
C ASN A 98 2.77 -3.30 13.28
N PRO A 99 3.33 -3.87 12.20
CA PRO A 99 2.56 -4.55 11.16
C PRO A 99 1.80 -5.79 11.63
N GLU A 100 2.19 -6.37 12.77
CA GLU A 100 1.62 -7.60 13.34
C GLU A 100 0.10 -7.52 13.48
N GLN A 101 -0.41 -6.35 13.88
CA GLN A 101 -1.85 -6.14 14.09
C GLN A 101 -2.65 -6.30 12.79
N VAL A 102 -2.07 -5.87 11.66
CA VAL A 102 -2.70 -5.96 10.33
C VAL A 102 -2.69 -7.41 9.84
N ILE A 103 -1.58 -8.11 10.06
CA ILE A 103 -1.46 -9.54 9.72
C ILE A 103 -2.44 -10.37 10.53
N GLN A 104 -2.52 -10.13 11.83
CA GLN A 104 -3.45 -10.81 12.72
C GLN A 104 -4.90 -10.56 12.31
N LEU A 105 -5.25 -9.30 11.98
CA LEU A 105 -6.59 -8.96 11.49
C LEU A 105 -6.92 -9.66 10.16
N PHE A 106 -5.95 -9.79 9.24
CA PHE A 106 -6.13 -10.55 8.01
C PHE A 106 -6.50 -12.01 8.30
N ILE A 107 -5.78 -12.66 9.20
CA ILE A 107 -6.02 -14.06 9.60
C ILE A 107 -7.38 -14.19 10.31
N GLU A 108 -7.69 -13.32 11.28
CA GLU A 108 -8.93 -13.36 12.06
C GLU A 108 -10.18 -13.08 11.23
N LYS A 109 -10.09 -12.18 10.26
CA LYS A 109 -11.23 -11.82 9.41
C LYS A 109 -11.44 -12.78 8.24
N ASP A 110 -10.51 -13.70 8.00
CA ASP A 110 -10.65 -14.81 7.06
C ASP A 110 -10.53 -16.18 7.75
N PRO A 111 -11.40 -16.52 8.73
CA PRO A 111 -11.25 -17.71 9.58
C PRO A 111 -11.38 -19.04 8.84
N LYS A 112 -11.86 -19.00 7.59
CA LYS A 112 -12.00 -20.17 6.70
C LYS A 112 -10.98 -20.16 5.56
N ASN A 113 -10.01 -19.25 5.61
CA ASN A 113 -8.98 -19.05 4.59
C ASN A 113 -9.53 -18.86 3.18
N LEU A 114 -10.74 -18.33 3.03
CA LEU A 114 -11.43 -18.24 1.75
C LEU A 114 -10.76 -17.22 0.83
N LEU A 115 -10.40 -16.05 1.37
CA LEU A 115 -9.67 -15.04 0.61
C LEU A 115 -8.22 -15.49 0.40
N TYR A 116 -7.57 -16.00 1.44
CA TYR A 116 -6.21 -16.51 1.37
C TYR A 116 -6.06 -17.57 0.26
N GLU A 117 -6.86 -18.64 0.30
CA GLU A 117 -6.82 -19.72 -0.69
C GLU A 117 -7.14 -19.20 -2.09
N PHE A 118 -8.13 -18.31 -2.21
CA PHE A 118 -8.49 -17.73 -3.49
C PHE A 118 -7.33 -16.97 -4.13
N LEU A 119 -6.61 -16.15 -3.35
CA LEU A 119 -5.42 -15.44 -3.77
C LEU A 119 -4.30 -16.45 -4.10
N TYR A 120 -3.96 -17.31 -3.14
CA TYR A 120 -2.85 -18.25 -3.24
C TYR A 120 -2.94 -19.12 -4.49
N GLN A 121 -4.11 -19.71 -4.77
CA GLN A 121 -4.31 -20.59 -5.92
C GLN A 121 -4.15 -19.88 -7.27
N ARG A 122 -4.45 -18.58 -7.35
CA ARG A 122 -4.45 -17.80 -8.60
C ARG A 122 -3.18 -17.01 -8.85
N LEU A 123 -2.33 -16.85 -7.85
CA LEU A 123 -1.02 -16.23 -8.05
C LEU A 123 -0.17 -17.08 -9.01
N THR A 124 0.40 -16.44 -10.02
CA THR A 124 1.28 -17.12 -10.99
C THR A 124 2.74 -17.15 -10.53
N SER A 125 3.16 -16.17 -9.71
CA SER A 125 4.52 -16.08 -9.17
C SER A 125 4.67 -16.94 -7.91
N ASN A 126 5.53 -17.96 -7.98
CA ASN A 126 5.87 -18.80 -6.82
C ASN A 126 6.47 -17.97 -5.68
N LYS A 127 7.29 -16.97 -5.99
CA LYS A 127 7.85 -16.07 -4.98
C LYS A 127 6.77 -15.29 -4.23
N LEU A 128 5.75 -14.79 -4.94
CA LEU A 128 4.65 -14.06 -4.31
C LEU A 128 3.73 -15.01 -3.51
N LYS A 129 3.52 -16.24 -4.00
CA LYS A 129 2.84 -17.31 -3.24
C LYS A 129 3.54 -17.60 -1.91
N ASP A 130 4.85 -17.82 -1.95
CA ASP A 130 5.63 -18.11 -0.74
C ASP A 130 5.57 -16.96 0.25
N ASN A 131 5.66 -15.73 -0.23
CA ASN A 131 5.57 -14.55 0.62
C ASN A 131 4.17 -14.33 1.21
N LEU A 132 3.12 -14.56 0.43
CA LEU A 132 1.74 -14.54 0.95
C LEU A 132 1.54 -15.61 2.03
N ASN A 133 2.06 -16.82 1.79
CA ASN A 133 2.01 -17.91 2.77
C ASN A 133 2.77 -17.55 4.05
N LYS A 134 3.96 -16.94 3.96
CA LYS A 134 4.70 -16.46 5.15
C LYS A 134 3.90 -15.45 5.96
N CYS A 135 3.17 -14.53 5.31
CA CYS A 135 2.28 -13.63 6.03
C CYS A 135 1.13 -14.39 6.70
N HIS A 136 0.53 -15.35 5.99
CA HIS A 136 -0.56 -16.16 6.54
C HIS A 136 -0.14 -17.04 7.73
N THR A 137 1.08 -17.58 7.70
CA THR A 137 1.65 -18.41 8.79
C THR A 137 2.34 -17.60 9.88
N GLY A 138 2.30 -16.27 9.82
CA GLY A 138 2.93 -15.37 10.80
C GLY A 138 4.47 -15.38 10.77
N SER A 139 5.08 -15.90 9.69
CA SER A 139 6.54 -15.95 9.51
C SER A 139 7.10 -14.71 8.79
N SER A 140 6.24 -13.78 8.37
CA SER A 140 6.61 -12.46 7.82
C SER A 140 5.51 -11.47 8.13
N ASN A 141 5.87 -10.28 8.61
CA ASN A 141 4.91 -9.21 8.85
C ASN A 141 4.87 -8.18 7.72
N ASN A 142 5.40 -8.51 6.55
CA ASN A 142 5.44 -7.60 5.43
C ASN A 142 4.07 -7.50 4.72
N VAL A 143 3.21 -6.62 5.25
CA VAL A 143 1.85 -6.32 4.77
C VAL A 143 1.81 -6.04 3.25
N ALA A 144 2.90 -5.54 2.67
CA ALA A 144 2.96 -5.24 1.24
C ALA A 144 2.83 -6.49 0.36
N TYR A 145 3.18 -7.69 0.85
CA TYR A 145 2.96 -8.94 0.11
C TYR A 145 1.48 -9.29 -0.04
N ILE A 146 0.66 -9.00 0.99
CA ILE A 146 -0.79 -9.20 0.91
C ILE A 146 -1.39 -8.21 -0.11
N SER A 147 -1.00 -6.94 0.00
CA SER A 147 -1.40 -5.88 -0.94
C SER A 147 -1.03 -6.22 -2.40
N ALA A 148 0.20 -6.69 -2.64
CA ALA A 148 0.65 -7.11 -3.97
C ALA A 148 -0.18 -8.28 -4.51
N SER A 149 -0.52 -9.24 -3.66
CA SER A 149 -1.32 -10.41 -4.04
C SER A 149 -2.73 -10.00 -4.44
N ILE A 150 -3.40 -9.16 -3.64
CA ILE A 150 -4.73 -8.61 -3.96
C ILE A 150 -4.68 -7.81 -5.26
N ARG A 151 -3.73 -6.87 -5.39
CA ARG A 151 -3.56 -6.04 -6.60
C ARG A 151 -3.37 -6.90 -7.84
N HIS A 152 -2.53 -7.94 -7.77
CA HIS A 152 -2.27 -8.83 -8.90
C HIS A 152 -3.56 -9.52 -9.37
N ILE A 153 -4.29 -10.17 -8.47
CA ILE A 153 -5.50 -10.93 -8.84
C ILE A 153 -6.66 -10.00 -9.25
N PHE A 154 -6.79 -8.84 -8.60
CA PHE A 154 -7.82 -7.86 -8.93
C PHE A 154 -7.59 -7.23 -10.30
N ALA A 155 -6.37 -6.83 -10.62
CA ALA A 155 -6.02 -6.24 -11.92
C ALA A 155 -6.25 -7.22 -13.09
N HIS A 156 -6.18 -8.53 -12.84
CA HIS A 156 -6.51 -9.57 -13.82
C HIS A 156 -8.01 -9.90 -13.90
N GLY A 157 -8.86 -9.22 -13.12
CA GLY A 157 -10.32 -9.38 -13.17
C GLY A 157 -10.86 -10.63 -12.49
N TYR A 158 -10.03 -11.34 -11.72
CA TYR A 158 -10.45 -12.56 -11.03
C TYR A 158 -11.09 -12.31 -9.66
N LEU A 159 -10.77 -11.18 -9.01
CA LEU A 159 -11.41 -10.81 -7.74
C LEU A 159 -12.73 -10.07 -8.01
N CYS A 160 -13.81 -10.66 -7.52
CA CYS A 160 -15.16 -10.10 -7.43
C CYS A 160 -15.58 -10.05 -5.96
N ALA A 161 -16.64 -9.30 -5.64
CA ALA A 161 -17.05 -9.06 -4.26
C ALA A 161 -17.23 -10.33 -3.39
N TYR A 162 -17.61 -11.46 -4.01
CA TYR A 162 -17.84 -12.76 -3.35
C TYR A 162 -16.79 -13.83 -3.72
N SER A 163 -15.62 -13.44 -4.23
CA SER A 163 -14.56 -14.38 -4.61
C SER A 163 -14.21 -15.36 -3.49
N GLY A 164 -14.18 -16.66 -3.79
CA GLY A 164 -13.90 -17.69 -2.77
C GLY A 164 -15.00 -17.87 -1.72
N GLY A 165 -16.14 -17.18 -1.83
CA GLY A 165 -17.24 -17.25 -0.88
C GLY A 165 -17.04 -16.44 0.41
N ILE A 166 -15.97 -15.63 0.50
CA ILE A 166 -15.80 -14.70 1.62
C ILE A 166 -16.88 -13.61 1.58
N LYS A 167 -17.33 -13.16 2.76
CA LYS A 167 -18.33 -12.09 2.83
C LYS A 167 -17.68 -10.76 2.42
N PRO A 168 -18.31 -9.95 1.56
CA PRO A 168 -17.76 -8.66 1.13
C PRO A 168 -17.35 -7.72 2.27
N ARG A 169 -18.10 -7.67 3.38
CA ARG A 169 -17.72 -6.87 4.57
C ARG A 169 -16.40 -7.31 5.21
N GLN A 170 -16.09 -8.61 5.19
CA GLN A 170 -14.81 -9.11 5.69
C GLN A 170 -13.67 -8.68 4.76
N VAL A 171 -13.87 -8.83 3.44
CA VAL A 171 -12.93 -8.31 2.43
C VAL A 171 -12.66 -6.83 2.63
N HIS A 172 -13.72 -6.02 2.77
CA HIS A 172 -13.59 -4.59 3.01
C HIS A 172 -12.74 -4.28 4.24
N THR A 173 -13.02 -4.97 5.36
CA THR A 173 -12.28 -4.78 6.62
C THR A 173 -10.80 -5.10 6.47
N ILE A 174 -10.47 -6.24 5.87
CA ILE A 174 -9.10 -6.67 5.59
C ILE A 174 -8.38 -5.65 4.70
N CYS A 175 -9.00 -5.31 3.58
CA CYS A 175 -8.42 -4.42 2.58
C CYS A 175 -8.20 -3.00 3.11
N THR A 176 -9.13 -2.49 3.91
CA THR A 176 -9.03 -1.16 4.53
C THR A 176 -7.87 -1.14 5.53
N SER A 177 -7.75 -2.15 6.41
CA SER A 177 -6.66 -2.23 7.38
C SER A 177 -5.27 -2.30 6.70
N ILE A 178 -5.14 -3.10 5.64
CA ILE A 178 -3.92 -3.16 4.82
C ILE A 178 -3.59 -1.79 4.22
N SER A 179 -4.61 -1.12 3.69
CA SER A 179 -4.43 0.16 2.99
C SER A 179 -4.08 1.29 3.94
N GLU A 180 -4.78 1.41 5.06
CA GLU A 180 -4.50 2.41 6.09
C GLU A 180 -3.08 2.27 6.62
N PHE A 181 -2.64 1.04 6.90
CA PHE A 181 -1.27 0.75 7.32
C PHE A 181 -0.24 1.23 6.30
N LEU A 182 -0.37 0.80 5.03
CA LEU A 182 0.60 1.14 3.99
C LEU A 182 0.61 2.64 3.69
N LEU A 183 -0.54 3.31 3.72
CA LEU A 183 -0.64 4.76 3.55
C LEU A 183 0.05 5.50 4.69
N CYS A 184 -0.13 5.06 5.93
CA CYS A 184 0.54 5.62 7.10
C CYS A 184 2.06 5.42 7.01
N PHE A 185 2.50 4.20 6.71
CA PHE A 185 3.91 3.84 6.52
C PHE A 185 4.60 4.75 5.48
N MET A 186 4.02 4.87 4.28
CA MET A 186 4.60 5.69 3.20
C MET A 186 4.65 7.17 3.57
N ASP A 187 3.59 7.68 4.21
CA ASP A 187 3.50 9.07 4.65
C ASP A 187 4.58 9.42 5.68
N LEU A 188 4.77 8.55 6.67
CA LEU A 188 5.74 8.74 7.74
C LEU A 188 7.19 8.59 7.24
N GLU A 189 7.49 7.60 6.39
CA GLU A 189 8.83 7.44 5.83
C GLU A 189 9.20 8.61 4.90
N PHE A 190 8.26 9.11 4.10
CA PHE A 190 8.47 10.30 3.30
C PHE A 190 8.72 11.53 4.18
N ALA A 191 7.86 11.77 5.18
CA ALA A 191 8.00 12.89 6.10
C ALA A 191 9.34 12.85 6.86
N LYS A 192 9.75 11.69 7.37
CA LYS A 192 11.03 11.48 8.06
C LYS A 192 12.23 11.85 7.17
N LYS A 193 12.20 11.46 5.89
CA LYS A 193 13.26 11.81 4.93
C LYS A 193 13.33 13.32 4.68
N ILE A 194 12.18 13.96 4.45
CA ILE A 194 12.12 15.40 4.24
C ILE A 194 12.59 16.16 5.48
N GLU A 195 12.11 15.76 6.67
CA GLU A 195 12.47 16.42 7.93
C GLU A 195 13.97 16.33 8.20
N SER A 196 14.55 15.14 8.07
CA SER A 196 15.99 14.93 8.28
C SER A 196 16.82 15.81 7.35
N TYR A 197 16.43 15.95 6.08
CA TYR A 197 17.15 16.83 5.17
C TYR A 197 16.96 18.30 5.51
N TYR A 198 15.72 18.70 5.80
CA TYR A 198 15.37 20.08 6.13
C TYR A 198 16.17 20.59 7.32
N GLN A 199 16.25 19.79 8.39
CA GLN A 199 17.03 20.14 9.59
C GLN A 199 18.53 20.25 9.31
N ASN A 200 19.07 19.45 8.39
CA ASN A 200 20.49 19.52 8.05
C ASN A 200 20.87 20.78 7.26
N ILE A 201 19.91 21.42 6.57
CA ILE A 201 20.17 22.59 5.71
C ILE A 201 19.70 23.90 6.35
N PHE A 202 18.60 23.87 7.11
CA PHE A 202 17.93 25.05 7.65
C PHE A 202 17.82 25.06 9.19
N GLY A 203 18.26 24.01 9.86
CA GLY A 203 18.35 23.92 11.33
C GLY A 203 19.68 24.41 11.84
#